data_AF-A0A2N8MBI8-F1
#
_entry.id   AF-A0A2N8MBI8-F1
#
_cell.length_a   1.000
_cell.length_b   1.000
_cell.length_c   1.000
_cell.angle_alpha   90.00
_cell.angle_beta   90.00
_cell.angle_gamma   90.00
#
_symmetry.space_group_name_H-M   'P 1'
#
loop_
_entity.id
_entity.type
_entity.pdbx_description
1 polymer ?
#
loop_
_entity_poly.entity_id
_entity_poly.type
_entity_poly.pdbx_seq_one_letter_code
_entity_poly.pdbx_strand_id
1 'polypeptide(L)'
;MTKARFYRFEMMRKRRIASAAKRVIGAKPRNSTVPMVHNLPPTPAFRDERPDSPISEIALRVVVEFSGWQLYVVGTATLIAGHVAITARHVLDYVVRTYGAKQKAGMQMEIDGYELKLYQVLPGPKYRIWRVCTAWVCATDIVVLHLGLDRATLPDEKIEWRQLSLRVLPPPVGQKVIAFGYRESKINVTEGDDGTHHIELNDRPTTSIGTVRQIYHSQRDAVMLSFPCFEVEARFDSGMSGGMVVDETGALCGLICASLQNSDPSALPMSYVASLWPMLKTVISVDRGDRYPRGVSYPMIDLVIDGLLRVNDFHELDPAQFPDKQLTLRR
;
A
#
# COMPACT_ATOMS: atom_id res chain seq x y z
N MET A 1 -55.25 -2.05 -35.10
CA MET A 1 -54.69 -2.28 -33.75
C MET A 1 -54.12 -0.96 -33.23
N THR A 2 -54.79 -0.38 -32.24
CA THR A 2 -54.79 1.06 -31.95
C THR A 2 -53.70 1.49 -30.95
N LYS A 3 -53.07 2.65 -31.22
CA LYS A 3 -52.03 3.35 -30.42
C LYS A 3 -52.31 3.44 -28.90
N ALA A 4 -53.56 3.23 -28.46
CA ALA A 4 -53.95 3.25 -27.05
C ALA A 4 -53.38 2.09 -26.20
N ARG A 5 -53.02 0.94 -26.79
CA ARG A 5 -52.42 -0.18 -26.02
C ARG A 5 -50.94 0.03 -25.67
N PHE A 6 -50.21 0.84 -26.43
CA PHE A 6 -48.78 1.09 -26.20
C PHE A 6 -48.54 2.02 -25.00
N TYR A 7 -49.36 3.07 -24.85
CA TYR A 7 -49.25 4.02 -23.75
C TYR A 7 -49.55 3.42 -22.37
N ARG A 8 -50.42 2.39 -22.30
CA ARG A 8 -50.79 1.76 -21.02
C ARG A 8 -49.68 0.85 -20.46
N PHE A 9 -48.82 0.31 -21.33
CA PHE A 9 -47.71 -0.55 -20.92
C PHE A 9 -46.50 0.26 -20.39
N GLU A 10 -46.24 1.42 -20.99
CA GLU A 10 -45.13 2.30 -20.59
C GLU A 10 -45.36 3.00 -19.24
N MET A 11 -46.62 3.33 -18.93
CA MET A 11 -47.00 3.92 -17.65
C MET A 11 -46.91 2.93 -16.47
N MET A 12 -47.17 1.64 -16.70
CA MET A 12 -46.99 0.61 -15.67
C MET A 12 -45.52 0.30 -15.39
N ARG A 13 -44.65 0.37 -16.40
CA ARG A 13 -43.20 0.17 -16.23
C ARG A 13 -42.56 1.29 -15.41
N LYS A 14 -42.95 2.55 -15.64
CA LYS A 14 -42.48 3.71 -14.86
C LYS A 14 -42.96 3.69 -13.40
N ARG A 15 -44.17 3.19 -13.11
CA ARG A 15 -44.67 3.04 -11.73
C ARG A 15 -43.96 1.93 -10.94
N ARG A 16 -43.56 0.82 -11.59
CA ARG A 16 -42.78 -0.24 -10.92
C ARG A 16 -41.35 0.20 -10.58
N ILE A 17 -40.72 1.03 -11.41
CA ILE A 17 -39.37 1.56 -11.14
C ILE A 17 -39.40 2.61 -10.02
N ALA A 18 -40.41 3.49 -9.98
CA ALA A 18 -40.56 4.48 -8.91
C ALA A 18 -40.90 3.85 -7.54
N SER A 19 -41.58 2.68 -7.52
CA SER A 19 -41.87 1.94 -6.29
C SER A 19 -40.67 1.17 -5.73
N ALA A 20 -39.69 0.80 -6.58
CA ALA A 20 -38.45 0.16 -6.14
C ALA A 20 -37.44 1.19 -5.59
N ALA A 21 -37.39 2.39 -6.17
CA ALA A 21 -36.50 3.46 -5.73
C ALA A 21 -36.87 4.06 -4.35
N LYS A 22 -38.15 3.99 -3.94
CA LYS A 22 -38.61 4.51 -2.64
C LYS A 22 -38.38 3.58 -1.45
N ARG A 23 -37.88 2.36 -1.66
CA ARG A 23 -37.62 1.39 -0.57
C ARG A 23 -36.16 1.35 -0.08
N VAL A 24 -35.26 2.15 -0.67
CA VAL A 24 -33.82 2.12 -0.35
C VAL A 24 -33.37 3.29 0.56
N ILE A 25 -34.21 4.31 0.80
CA ILE A 25 -33.81 5.54 1.52
C ILE A 25 -34.08 5.47 3.05
N GLY A 26 -34.27 4.27 3.62
CA GLY A 26 -34.74 4.11 5.02
C GLY A 26 -33.91 3.21 5.92
N ALA A 27 -32.79 2.65 5.46
CA ALA A 27 -31.95 1.81 6.31
C ALA A 27 -31.00 2.71 7.11
N LYS A 28 -31.34 2.97 8.38
CA LYS A 28 -30.34 3.42 9.37
C LYS A 28 -29.14 2.47 9.30
N PRO A 29 -27.89 2.96 9.23
CA PRO A 29 -26.72 2.10 9.29
C PRO A 29 -26.84 1.26 10.57
N ARG A 30 -26.86 -0.07 10.42
CA ARG A 30 -26.72 -0.95 11.57
C ARG A 30 -25.34 -0.68 12.12
N ASN A 31 -25.27 -0.08 13.31
CA ASN A 31 -24.07 -0.09 14.13
C ASN A 31 -23.78 -1.55 14.48
N SER A 32 -23.13 -2.27 13.58
CA SER A 32 -22.49 -3.54 13.89
C SER A 32 -21.31 -3.18 14.77
N THR A 33 -21.50 -3.20 16.08
CA THR A 33 -20.41 -3.25 17.04
C THR A 33 -19.72 -4.60 16.86
N VAL A 34 -18.84 -4.68 15.87
CA VAL A 34 -17.84 -5.75 15.80
C VAL A 34 -17.04 -5.60 17.09
N PRO A 35 -16.98 -6.63 17.96
CA PRO A 35 -16.18 -6.55 19.16
C PRO A 35 -14.75 -6.19 18.76
N MET A 36 -14.18 -5.13 19.36
CA MET A 36 -12.81 -4.74 19.10
C MET A 36 -11.90 -5.95 19.34
N VAL A 37 -11.27 -6.45 18.27
CA VAL A 37 -10.46 -7.66 18.34
C VAL A 37 -9.18 -7.44 19.16
N HIS A 38 -8.78 -6.16 19.33
CA HIS A 38 -7.54 -5.78 20.01
C HIS A 38 -7.72 -4.59 20.97
N ASN A 39 -7.13 -4.69 22.17
CA ASN A 39 -6.98 -3.58 23.11
C ASN A 39 -5.92 -2.59 22.58
N LEU A 40 -6.31 -1.78 21.60
CA LEU A 40 -5.45 -0.69 21.11
C LEU A 40 -5.34 0.40 22.19
N PRO A 41 -4.16 1.02 22.35
CA PRO A 41 -3.99 2.13 23.29
C PRO A 41 -4.91 3.32 22.93
N PRO A 42 -5.05 4.30 23.84
CA PRO A 42 -5.74 5.55 23.55
C PRO A 42 -5.20 6.23 22.29
N THR A 43 -6.07 6.88 21.53
CA THR A 43 -5.76 7.59 20.28
C THR A 43 -5.89 9.11 20.47
N PRO A 44 -5.05 9.95 19.83
CA PRO A 44 -3.91 9.56 18.98
C PRO A 44 -2.70 9.08 19.80
N ALA A 45 -1.90 8.18 19.22
CA ALA A 45 -0.63 7.74 19.81
C ALA A 45 0.49 7.76 18.76
N PHE A 46 1.71 8.03 19.21
CA PHE A 46 2.92 8.04 18.38
C PHE A 46 4.08 7.53 19.22
N ARG A 47 4.65 6.38 18.85
CA ARG A 47 5.67 5.71 19.68
C ARG A 47 6.68 4.96 18.82
N ASP A 48 7.90 4.90 19.33
CA ASP A 48 8.91 4.00 18.80
C ASP A 48 8.41 2.55 18.94
N GLU A 49 8.60 1.77 17.89
CA GLU A 49 8.31 0.34 17.85
C GLU A 49 9.60 -0.44 18.09
N ARG A 50 9.50 -1.69 18.53
CA ARG A 50 10.70 -2.51 18.67
C ARG A 50 11.19 -2.96 17.28
N PRO A 51 12.51 -2.94 17.02
CA PRO A 51 13.06 -3.39 15.75
C PRO A 51 12.71 -4.84 15.40
N ASP A 52 12.54 -5.70 16.40
CA ASP A 52 12.19 -7.12 16.30
C ASP A 52 10.69 -7.40 16.24
N SER A 53 9.85 -6.36 16.14
CA SER A 53 8.41 -6.52 15.98
C SER A 53 8.07 -7.27 14.69
N PRO A 54 7.05 -8.17 14.68
CA PRO A 54 6.63 -8.87 13.47
C PRO A 54 6.26 -7.95 12.30
N ILE A 55 5.85 -6.70 12.57
CA ILE A 55 5.55 -5.71 11.52
C ILE A 55 6.81 -5.29 10.74
N SER A 56 7.99 -5.33 11.37
CA SER A 56 9.28 -5.05 10.72
C SER A 56 9.71 -6.14 9.76
N GLU A 57 9.10 -7.32 9.80
CA GLU A 57 9.36 -8.39 8.83
C GLU A 57 8.70 -8.11 7.48
N ILE A 58 7.65 -7.29 7.45
CA ILE A 58 6.83 -6.99 6.26
C ILE A 58 6.95 -5.53 5.83
N ALA A 59 7.31 -4.62 6.73
CA ALA A 59 7.78 -3.29 6.41
C ALA A 59 9.28 -3.31 6.14
N LEU A 60 9.68 -2.78 4.99
CA LEU A 60 11.03 -2.85 4.46
C LEU A 60 11.58 -1.43 4.33
N ARG A 61 12.89 -1.27 4.52
CA ARG A 61 13.55 0.01 4.26
C ARG A 61 13.81 0.11 2.76
N VAL A 62 13.44 1.22 2.14
CA VAL A 62 13.82 1.52 0.76
C VAL A 62 15.21 2.14 0.80
N VAL A 63 16.19 1.47 0.19
CA VAL A 63 17.60 1.83 0.21
C VAL A 63 18.09 2.09 -1.21
N VAL A 64 18.76 3.22 -1.40
CA VAL A 64 19.55 3.52 -2.59
C VAL A 64 20.99 3.11 -2.31
N GLU A 65 21.55 2.23 -3.13
CA GLU A 65 22.93 1.73 -3.00
C GLU A 65 23.75 2.14 -4.22
N PHE A 66 24.84 2.88 -4.00
CA PHE A 66 25.81 3.23 -5.03
C PHE A 66 27.04 2.31 -4.96
N SER A 67 27.86 2.35 -6.01
CA SER A 67 29.21 1.77 -5.97
C SER A 67 30.02 2.34 -4.81
N GLY A 68 30.88 1.53 -4.19
CA GLY A 68 31.72 1.96 -3.08
C GLY A 68 30.98 2.08 -1.74
N TRP A 69 29.91 1.32 -1.56
CA TRP A 69 29.19 1.19 -0.28
C TRP A 69 28.62 2.49 0.28
N GLN A 70 28.17 3.39 -0.60
CA GLN A 70 27.36 4.54 -0.19
C GLN A 70 25.89 4.13 -0.22
N LEU A 71 25.25 4.10 0.95
CA LEU A 71 23.86 3.67 1.11
C LEU A 71 23.01 4.76 1.76
N TYR A 72 21.80 4.96 1.23
CA TYR A 72 20.85 5.95 1.74
C TYR A 72 19.47 5.34 1.91
N VAL A 73 18.89 5.46 3.10
CA VAL A 73 17.49 5.08 3.33
C VAL A 73 16.59 6.25 2.94
N VAL A 74 15.63 6.00 2.07
CA VAL A 74 14.79 7.05 1.45
C VAL A 74 13.30 6.93 1.78
N GLY A 75 12.88 5.82 2.39
CA GLY A 75 11.48 5.62 2.77
C GLY A 75 11.19 4.20 3.22
N THR A 76 9.90 3.87 3.29
CA THR A 76 9.40 2.55 3.68
C THR A 76 8.66 1.89 2.51
N ALA A 77 8.74 0.56 2.42
CA ALA A 77 7.93 -0.26 1.52
C ALA A 77 7.25 -1.37 2.32
N THR A 78 6.20 -1.96 1.76
CA THR A 78 5.45 -3.05 2.40
C THR A 78 5.38 -4.25 1.48
N LEU A 79 5.83 -5.42 1.96
CA LEU A 79 5.67 -6.69 1.27
C LEU A 79 4.22 -7.15 1.32
N ILE A 80 3.60 -7.41 0.17
CA ILE A 80 2.19 -7.81 0.07
C ILE A 80 2.00 -9.22 -0.52
N ALA A 81 3.00 -9.69 -1.27
CA ALA A 81 3.14 -11.06 -1.73
C ALA A 81 4.63 -11.37 -1.92
N GLY A 82 4.99 -12.62 -2.22
CA GLY A 82 6.37 -13.08 -2.20
C GLY A 82 7.37 -12.13 -2.87
N HIS A 83 7.24 -11.92 -4.18
CA HIS A 83 8.14 -11.03 -4.91
C HIS A 83 7.52 -9.65 -5.20
N VAL A 84 6.51 -9.24 -4.41
CA VAL A 84 5.76 -8.01 -4.66
C VAL A 84 5.67 -7.18 -3.41
N ALA A 85 6.23 -5.97 -3.49
CA ALA A 85 6.06 -4.93 -2.48
C ALA A 85 5.36 -3.71 -3.07
N ILE A 86 4.86 -2.85 -2.19
CA ILE A 86 4.33 -1.54 -2.55
C ILE A 86 4.99 -0.46 -1.70
N THR A 87 5.16 0.73 -2.27
CA THR A 87 5.63 1.93 -1.57
C THR A 87 4.89 3.16 -2.10
N ALA A 88 5.13 4.32 -1.50
CA ALA A 88 4.58 5.56 -2.01
C ALA A 88 5.32 6.00 -3.28
N ARG A 89 4.59 6.51 -4.27
CA ARG A 89 5.20 6.95 -5.55
C ARG A 89 6.21 8.07 -5.32
N HIS A 90 5.90 9.02 -4.44
CA HIS A 90 6.81 10.12 -4.18
C HIS A 90 8.14 9.70 -3.54
N VAL A 91 8.24 8.50 -2.94
CA VAL A 91 9.52 7.93 -2.49
C VAL A 91 10.41 7.64 -3.69
N LEU A 92 9.85 7.05 -4.74
CA LEU A 92 10.57 6.82 -6.00
C LEU A 92 10.86 8.14 -6.72
N ASP A 93 9.90 9.06 -6.78
CA ASP A 93 10.12 10.39 -7.39
C ASP A 93 11.24 11.15 -6.65
N TYR A 94 11.33 11.01 -5.32
CA TYR A 94 12.43 11.56 -4.51
C TYR A 94 13.78 10.96 -4.91
N VAL A 95 13.88 9.63 -5.04
CA VAL A 95 15.10 8.94 -5.47
C VAL A 95 15.56 9.48 -6.82
N VAL A 96 14.65 9.54 -7.79
CA VAL A 96 14.92 9.96 -9.17
C VAL A 96 15.36 11.42 -9.23
N ARG A 97 14.68 12.30 -8.48
CA ARG A 97 15.02 13.72 -8.43
C ARG A 97 16.36 13.97 -7.73
N THR A 98 16.68 13.21 -6.69
CA THR A 98 17.86 13.42 -5.84
C THR A 98 19.12 12.81 -6.46
N TYR A 99 19.00 11.62 -7.03
CA TYR A 99 20.13 10.82 -7.51
C TYR A 99 20.18 10.67 -9.03
N GLY A 100 19.14 11.14 -9.73
CA GLY A 100 19.03 11.10 -11.19
C GLY A 100 18.36 9.83 -11.72
N ALA A 101 17.88 9.92 -12.96
CA ALA A 101 17.57 8.78 -13.82
C ALA A 101 17.76 9.22 -15.27
N LYS A 102 18.26 8.33 -16.13
CA LYS A 102 18.29 8.57 -17.57
C LYS A 102 16.94 8.13 -18.14
N GLN A 103 16.22 9.03 -18.81
CA GLN A 103 15.07 8.63 -19.61
C GLN A 103 15.58 7.86 -20.82
N LYS A 104 15.16 6.59 -20.95
CA LYS A 104 15.30 5.85 -22.20
C LYS A 104 14.05 6.13 -23.05
N ALA A 105 14.14 5.93 -24.37
CA ALA A 105 13.00 6.15 -25.25
C ALA A 105 11.74 5.38 -24.76
N GLY A 106 10.66 6.11 -24.43
CA GLY A 106 9.40 5.56 -23.90
C GLY A 106 9.09 5.97 -22.46
N MET A 107 8.22 5.21 -21.78
CA MET A 107 7.91 5.38 -20.33
C MET A 107 8.88 4.62 -19.41
N GLN A 108 10.03 4.17 -19.93
CA GLN A 108 11.04 3.45 -19.16
C GLN A 108 12.12 4.40 -18.65
N MET A 109 12.31 4.38 -17.33
CA MET A 109 13.44 5.04 -16.68
C MET A 109 14.57 4.04 -16.49
N GLU A 110 15.77 4.39 -16.95
CA GLU A 110 17.00 3.65 -16.71
C GLU A 110 17.75 4.37 -15.58
N ILE A 111 17.82 3.70 -14.43
CA ILE A 111 18.67 4.14 -13.33
C ILE A 111 20.10 3.75 -13.72
N ASP A 112 20.99 4.74 -13.78
CA ASP A 112 22.41 4.55 -14.06
C ASP A 112 23.20 5.05 -12.86
N GLY A 113 24.04 4.18 -12.29
CA GLY A 113 24.92 4.51 -11.16
C GLY A 113 24.43 4.13 -9.75
N TYR A 114 23.20 3.65 -9.58
CA TYR A 114 22.73 3.10 -8.29
C TYR A 114 21.75 1.93 -8.46
N GLU A 115 21.56 1.17 -7.39
CA GLU A 115 20.54 0.14 -7.26
C GLU A 115 19.51 0.55 -6.21
N LEU A 116 18.24 0.26 -6.47
CA LEU A 116 17.18 0.38 -5.48
C LEU A 116 16.95 -0.97 -4.82
N LYS A 117 17.10 -1.03 -3.50
CA LYS A 117 16.96 -2.26 -2.71
C LYS A 117 15.98 -2.10 -1.56
N LEU A 118 15.39 -3.21 -1.13
CA LEU A 118 14.57 -3.27 0.06
C LEU A 118 15.28 -4.12 1.12
N TYR A 119 15.51 -3.54 2.30
CA TYR A 119 16.20 -4.23 3.40
C TYR A 119 15.15 -4.79 4.37
N GLN A 120 15.15 -6.11 4.49
CA GLN A 120 14.31 -6.89 5.41
C GLN A 120 15.14 -7.37 6.58
N VAL A 121 14.81 -6.91 7.79
CA VAL A 121 15.41 -7.40 9.04
C VAL A 121 14.42 -8.33 9.69
N LEU A 122 14.84 -9.56 9.97
CA LEU A 122 14.03 -10.61 10.59
C LEU A 122 14.47 -10.81 12.05
N PRO A 123 13.65 -11.44 12.92
CA PRO A 123 14.06 -11.77 14.27
C PRO A 123 15.40 -12.54 14.32
N GLY A 124 16.32 -12.05 15.16
CA GLY A 124 17.70 -12.54 15.24
C GLY A 124 18.65 -11.85 14.25
N PRO A 125 19.84 -12.42 13.98
CA PRO A 125 20.82 -11.85 13.05
C PRO A 125 20.49 -12.17 11.58
N LYS A 126 19.21 -12.28 11.23
CA LYS A 126 18.74 -12.70 9.90
C LYS A 126 18.30 -11.49 9.10
N TYR A 127 18.81 -11.37 7.88
CA TYR A 127 18.35 -10.35 6.94
C TYR A 127 18.15 -10.92 5.54
N ARG A 128 17.36 -10.20 4.75
CA ARG A 128 17.25 -10.37 3.30
C ARG A 128 17.31 -8.99 2.64
N ILE A 129 18.09 -8.89 1.59
CA ILE A 129 18.19 -7.72 0.73
C ILE A 129 17.54 -8.10 -0.59
N TRP A 130 16.55 -7.30 -0.97
CA TRP A 130 15.78 -7.49 -2.18
C TRP A 130 16.18 -6.42 -3.19
N ARG A 131 16.60 -6.81 -4.39
CA ARG A 131 16.77 -5.88 -5.49
C ARG A 131 15.42 -5.57 -6.11
N VAL A 132 15.12 -4.30 -6.32
CA VAL A 132 13.95 -3.87 -7.11
C VAL A 132 14.27 -4.09 -8.58
N CYS A 133 13.64 -5.09 -9.19
CA CYS A 133 13.81 -5.44 -10.60
C CYS A 133 12.95 -4.57 -11.52
N THR A 134 11.77 -4.17 -11.06
CA THR A 134 10.81 -3.38 -11.85
C THR A 134 9.89 -2.60 -10.93
N ALA A 135 9.48 -1.41 -11.36
CA ALA A 135 8.51 -0.57 -10.67
C ALA A 135 7.37 -0.18 -11.62
N TRP A 136 6.12 -0.31 -11.17
CA TRP A 136 4.94 0.14 -11.91
C TRP A 136 4.21 1.21 -11.11
N VAL A 137 4.10 2.40 -11.71
CA VAL A 137 3.40 3.55 -11.11
C VAL A 137 1.89 3.36 -11.23
N CYS A 138 1.18 3.53 -10.12
CA CYS A 138 -0.28 3.48 -10.08
C CYS A 138 -0.90 4.86 -10.39
N ALA A 139 -2.22 4.89 -10.55
CA ALA A 139 -2.98 6.16 -10.66
C ALA A 139 -3.01 6.97 -9.34
N THR A 140 -2.60 6.37 -8.22
CA THR A 140 -2.42 7.02 -6.91
C THR A 140 -0.94 7.23 -6.61
N ASP A 141 -0.64 7.77 -5.43
CA ASP A 141 0.71 7.80 -4.87
C ASP A 141 1.20 6.41 -4.43
N ILE A 142 0.97 5.36 -5.23
CA ILE A 142 1.44 4.00 -4.98
C ILE A 142 2.31 3.57 -6.15
N VAL A 143 3.39 2.84 -5.84
CA VAL A 143 4.20 2.11 -6.81
C VAL A 143 4.24 0.65 -6.40
N VAL A 144 4.01 -0.24 -7.37
CA VAL A 144 4.20 -1.69 -7.22
C VAL A 144 5.63 -2.04 -7.60
N LEU A 145 6.31 -2.79 -6.75
CA LEU A 145 7.71 -3.19 -6.89
C LEU A 145 7.81 -4.70 -7.09
N HIS A 146 8.48 -5.13 -8.16
CA HIS A 146 8.89 -6.51 -8.34
C HIS A 146 10.29 -6.74 -7.77
N LEU A 147 10.44 -7.79 -6.97
CA LEU A 147 11.63 -8.03 -6.17
C LEU A 147 12.35 -9.30 -6.58
N GLY A 148 13.67 -9.21 -6.75
CA GLY A 148 14.57 -10.37 -6.78
C GLY A 148 15.34 -10.46 -5.47
N LEU A 149 15.57 -11.66 -4.95
CA LEU A 149 16.49 -11.83 -3.82
C LEU A 149 17.92 -11.51 -4.30
N ASP A 150 18.58 -10.58 -3.62
CA ASP A 150 19.96 -10.16 -3.92
C ASP A 150 20.93 -10.83 -2.95
N ARG A 151 20.75 -10.58 -1.65
CA ARG A 151 21.60 -11.11 -0.57
C ARG A 151 20.75 -11.57 0.60
N ALA A 152 21.22 -12.56 1.35
CA ALA A 152 20.59 -13.00 2.60
C ALA A 152 21.62 -13.62 3.52
N THR A 153 21.38 -13.58 4.84
CA THR A 153 22.21 -14.32 5.81
C THR A 153 22.16 -15.83 5.55
N LEU A 154 21.02 -16.34 5.07
CA LEU A 154 20.76 -17.75 4.81
C LEU A 154 20.15 -17.90 3.41
N PRO A 155 20.97 -17.89 2.34
CA PRO A 155 20.48 -17.85 0.96
C PRO A 155 19.74 -19.11 0.51
N ASP A 156 20.09 -20.26 1.08
CA ASP A 156 19.46 -21.56 0.76
C ASP A 156 18.22 -21.86 1.62
N GLU A 157 17.94 -21.03 2.64
CA GLU A 157 16.77 -21.21 3.50
C GLU A 157 15.49 -20.87 2.71
N LYS A 158 14.55 -21.82 2.69
CA LYS A 158 13.25 -21.59 2.06
C LYS A 158 12.57 -20.38 2.70
N ILE A 159 12.08 -19.48 1.85
CA ILE A 159 11.41 -18.26 2.31
C ILE A 159 9.99 -18.57 2.75
N GLU A 160 9.74 -18.43 4.05
CA GLU A 160 8.39 -18.44 4.61
C GLU A 160 7.75 -17.06 4.45
N TRP A 161 6.83 -16.96 3.49
CA TRP A 161 6.17 -15.70 3.19
C TRP A 161 5.08 -15.38 4.19
N ARG A 162 5.22 -14.25 4.89
CA ARG A 162 4.10 -13.62 5.59
C ARG A 162 3.24 -12.88 4.58
N GLN A 163 2.07 -13.45 4.29
CA GLN A 163 1.10 -12.84 3.39
C GLN A 163 0.11 -11.99 4.20
N LEU A 164 0.18 -10.67 4.04
CA LEU A 164 -0.79 -9.76 4.62
C LEU A 164 -2.14 -9.90 3.89
N SER A 165 -3.23 -9.87 4.67
CA SER A 165 -4.54 -9.60 4.10
C SER A 165 -4.65 -8.11 3.78
N LEU A 166 -5.24 -7.80 2.64
CA LEU A 166 -5.53 -6.45 2.16
C LEU A 166 -6.99 -6.12 2.40
N ARG A 167 -7.26 -4.87 2.78
CA ARG A 167 -8.55 -4.22 2.65
C ARG A 167 -8.38 -3.11 1.62
N VAL A 168 -8.88 -3.30 0.41
CA VAL A 168 -8.55 -2.38 -0.69
C VAL A 168 -9.38 -1.10 -0.69
N LEU A 169 -10.55 -1.14 -0.07
CA LEU A 169 -11.38 0.03 0.21
C LEU A 169 -10.95 0.70 1.53
N PRO A 170 -11.07 2.03 1.63
CA PRO A 170 -10.77 2.73 2.88
C PRO A 170 -11.61 2.20 4.05
N PRO A 171 -11.04 2.07 5.26
CA PRO A 171 -11.81 1.76 6.45
C PRO A 171 -12.85 2.88 6.71
N PRO A 172 -14.03 2.57 7.27
CA PRO A 172 -15.06 3.57 7.56
C PRO A 172 -14.57 4.70 8.48
N VAL A 173 -15.18 5.88 8.32
CA VAL A 173 -14.96 7.03 9.22
C VAL A 173 -15.23 6.62 10.67
N GLY A 174 -14.32 7.00 11.57
CA GLY A 174 -14.34 6.66 12.99
C GLY A 174 -13.61 5.35 13.34
N GLN A 175 -13.27 4.51 12.36
CA GLN A 175 -12.47 3.30 12.62
C GLN A 175 -11.04 3.67 13.00
N LYS A 176 -10.44 2.95 13.97
CA LYS A 176 -9.02 3.11 14.29
C LYS A 176 -8.14 2.47 13.23
N VAL A 177 -6.95 3.06 13.05
CA VAL A 177 -5.90 2.52 12.20
C VAL A 177 -4.55 2.63 12.90
N ILE A 178 -3.65 1.73 12.53
CA ILE A 178 -2.26 1.74 12.96
C ILE A 178 -1.39 1.92 11.73
N ALA A 179 -0.63 3.00 11.70
CA ALA A 179 0.39 3.26 10.70
C ALA A 179 1.75 2.83 11.22
N PHE A 180 2.58 2.27 10.35
CA PHE A 180 3.96 1.91 10.66
C PHE A 180 4.92 2.35 9.56
N GLY A 181 6.06 2.90 9.95
CA GLY A 181 7.16 3.23 9.06
C GLY A 181 8.43 3.58 9.81
N TYR A 182 9.52 3.76 9.07
CA TYR A 182 10.82 4.13 9.63
C TYR A 182 10.99 5.65 9.62
N ARG A 183 10.71 6.33 10.74
CA ARG A 183 10.73 7.81 10.77
C ARG A 183 12.12 8.40 10.55
N GLU A 184 13.14 7.70 11.05
CA GLU A 184 14.54 8.07 10.97
C GLU A 184 15.34 6.79 10.71
N SER A 185 16.21 6.82 9.71
CA SER A 185 17.06 5.70 9.33
C SER A 185 18.41 6.23 8.88
N LYS A 186 19.49 5.63 9.41
CA LYS A 186 20.86 5.93 9.01
C LYS A 186 21.61 4.63 8.77
N ILE A 187 22.39 4.59 7.70
CA ILE A 187 23.30 3.47 7.43
C ILE A 187 24.71 3.96 7.64
N ASN A 188 25.46 3.27 8.50
CA ASN A 188 26.91 3.42 8.60
C ASN A 188 27.54 2.19 7.97
N VAL A 189 28.60 2.39 7.18
CA VAL A 189 29.43 1.30 6.68
C VAL A 189 30.82 1.45 7.25
N THR A 190 31.32 0.38 7.84
CA THR A 190 32.73 0.26 8.25
C THR A 190 33.39 -0.84 7.42
N GLU A 191 34.68 -0.68 7.16
CA GLU A 191 35.49 -1.71 6.50
C GLU A 191 36.41 -2.34 7.55
N GLY A 192 36.39 -3.66 7.66
CA GLY A 192 37.27 -4.43 8.52
C GLY A 192 38.66 -4.58 7.92
N ASP A 193 39.64 -4.98 8.74
CA ASP A 193 41.03 -5.20 8.32
C ASP A 193 41.18 -6.25 7.20
N ASP A 194 40.19 -7.12 7.05
CA ASP A 194 40.11 -8.16 6.00
C ASP A 194 39.40 -7.69 4.72
N GLY A 195 39.05 -6.40 4.62
CA GLY A 195 38.30 -5.82 3.50
C GLY A 195 36.80 -6.16 3.50
N THR A 196 36.29 -6.76 4.58
CA THR A 196 34.84 -6.99 4.70
C THR A 196 34.13 -5.71 5.12
N HIS A 197 32.99 -5.42 4.48
CA HIS A 197 32.17 -4.28 4.85
C HIS A 197 31.08 -4.68 5.84
N HIS A 198 31.04 -4.01 6.98
CA HIS A 198 30.00 -4.12 7.98
C HIS A 198 28.98 -2.99 7.81
N ILE A 199 27.72 -3.36 7.58
CA ILE A 199 26.61 -2.41 7.46
C ILE A 199 25.87 -2.34 8.80
N GLU A 200 25.92 -1.19 9.45
CA GLU A 200 25.13 -0.90 10.64
C GLU A 200 23.91 -0.05 10.24
N LEU A 201 22.72 -0.60 10.47
CA LEU A 201 21.44 0.05 10.19
C LEU A 201 20.83 0.61 11.49
N ASN A 202 20.88 1.92 11.64
CA ASN A 202 20.37 2.66 12.80
C ASN A 202 18.99 3.24 12.49
N ASP A 203 17.94 2.48 12.81
CA ASP A 203 16.56 2.86 12.54
C ASP A 203 15.78 3.26 13.78
N ARG A 204 14.75 4.07 13.54
CA ARG A 204 13.66 4.34 14.50
C ARG A 204 12.34 3.88 13.87
N PRO A 205 12.03 2.58 13.93
CA PRO A 205 10.69 2.10 13.56
C PRO A 205 9.67 2.75 14.47
N THR A 206 8.52 3.15 13.92
CA THR A 206 7.53 3.95 14.64
C THR A 206 6.14 3.51 14.28
N THR A 207 5.28 3.40 15.30
CA THR A 207 3.84 3.25 15.12
C THR A 207 3.11 4.56 15.41
N SER A 208 2.15 4.91 14.56
CA SER A 208 1.17 5.95 14.85
C SER A 208 -0.23 5.38 14.82
N ILE A 209 -1.02 5.69 15.83
CA ILE A 209 -2.39 5.16 15.97
C ILE A 209 -3.32 6.36 15.97
N GLY A 210 -4.35 6.28 15.13
CA GLY A 210 -5.34 7.34 14.99
C GLY A 210 -6.67 6.79 14.49
N THR A 211 -7.53 7.69 14.06
CA THR A 211 -8.87 7.38 13.56
C THR A 211 -9.09 7.97 12.18
N VAL A 212 -9.82 7.25 11.33
CA VAL A 212 -10.25 7.75 10.02
C VAL A 212 -11.21 8.92 10.23
N ARG A 213 -10.93 10.07 9.61
CA ARG A 213 -11.76 11.28 9.72
C ARG A 213 -12.64 11.49 8.50
N GLN A 214 -12.06 11.32 7.31
CA GLN A 214 -12.74 11.57 6.05
C GLN A 214 -12.21 10.67 4.95
N ILE A 215 -13.09 10.27 4.04
CA ILE A 215 -12.74 9.45 2.88
C ILE A 215 -12.96 10.29 1.61
N TYR A 216 -11.95 10.34 0.76
CA TYR A 216 -11.97 11.04 -0.52
C TYR A 216 -11.94 10.00 -1.65
N HIS A 217 -13.12 9.59 -2.12
CA HIS A 217 -13.25 8.51 -3.09
C HIS A 217 -12.59 8.79 -4.46
N SER A 218 -12.43 10.07 -4.81
CA SER A 218 -11.82 10.48 -6.09
C SER A 218 -10.52 11.22 -5.89
N GLN A 219 -10.55 12.30 -5.11
CA GLN A 219 -9.40 13.13 -4.75
C GLN A 219 -9.79 14.05 -3.59
N ARG A 220 -8.80 14.53 -2.83
CA ARG A 220 -9.01 15.59 -1.84
C ARG A 220 -8.93 16.96 -2.49
N ASP A 221 -7.89 17.18 -3.28
CA ASP A 221 -7.61 18.44 -3.97
C ASP A 221 -6.96 18.16 -5.33
N ALA A 222 -6.83 19.17 -6.18
CA ALA A 222 -6.35 19.00 -7.56
C ALA A 222 -4.82 18.97 -7.71
N VAL A 223 -4.05 19.21 -6.62
CA VAL A 223 -2.61 19.50 -6.72
C VAL A 223 -1.77 18.51 -5.92
N MET A 224 -2.05 18.37 -4.63
CA MET A 224 -1.29 17.55 -3.70
C MET A 224 -1.84 16.13 -3.61
N LEU A 225 -3.16 16.00 -3.53
CA LEU A 225 -3.84 14.72 -3.31
C LEU A 225 -4.95 14.52 -4.35
N SER A 226 -4.53 14.50 -5.61
CA SER A 226 -5.37 14.37 -6.82
C SER A 226 -5.81 12.93 -7.11
N PHE A 227 -5.91 12.10 -6.08
CA PHE A 227 -6.18 10.67 -6.19
C PHE A 227 -6.95 10.15 -4.96
N PRO A 228 -7.57 8.96 -5.04
CA PRO A 228 -8.34 8.40 -3.93
C PRO A 228 -7.48 8.21 -2.68
N CYS A 229 -7.89 8.84 -1.58
CA CYS A 229 -7.18 8.81 -0.30
C CYS A 229 -8.17 8.93 0.86
N PHE A 230 -7.68 8.76 2.09
CA PHE A 230 -8.45 9.06 3.28
C PHE A 230 -7.58 9.79 4.31
N GLU A 231 -8.24 10.62 5.11
CA GLU A 231 -7.63 11.41 6.17
C GLU A 231 -7.72 10.66 7.49
N VAL A 232 -6.64 10.76 8.26
CA VAL A 232 -6.53 10.17 9.59
C VAL A 232 -6.03 11.21 10.58
N GLU A 233 -6.57 11.12 11.80
CA GLU A 233 -6.07 11.87 12.95
C GLU A 233 -4.89 11.12 13.56
N ALA A 234 -3.78 11.09 12.83
CA ALA A 234 -2.55 10.39 13.20
C ALA A 234 -1.34 11.22 12.73
N ARG A 235 -0.21 11.08 13.42
CA ARG A 235 1.04 11.77 13.08
C ARG A 235 1.88 10.90 12.17
N PHE A 236 2.19 11.37 10.97
CA PHE A 236 3.20 10.77 10.10
C PHE A 236 4.40 11.71 9.96
N ASP A 237 5.60 11.17 10.17
CA ASP A 237 6.88 11.86 9.95
C ASP A 237 7.46 11.46 8.57
N SER A 238 8.34 12.30 8.01
CA SER A 238 8.78 12.21 6.61
C SER A 238 9.35 10.85 6.19
N GLY A 239 10.14 10.19 7.05
CA GLY A 239 10.72 8.87 6.75
C GLY A 239 9.70 7.73 6.70
N MET A 240 8.51 7.92 7.29
CA MET A 240 7.46 6.89 7.32
C MET A 240 6.74 6.73 5.98
N SER A 241 7.00 7.60 5.01
CA SER A 241 6.39 7.58 3.68
C SER A 241 6.51 6.22 2.99
N GLY A 242 5.40 5.75 2.41
CA GLY A 242 5.29 4.40 1.85
C GLY A 242 5.14 3.28 2.88
N GLY A 243 5.12 3.64 4.17
CA GLY A 243 4.82 2.73 5.27
C GLY A 243 3.38 2.25 5.26
N MET A 244 3.12 1.13 5.90
CA MET A 244 1.80 0.51 5.93
C MET A 244 0.84 1.22 6.88
N VAL A 245 -0.44 1.17 6.53
CA VAL A 245 -1.54 1.48 7.43
C VAL A 245 -2.44 0.25 7.51
N VAL A 246 -2.63 -0.29 8.71
CA VAL A 246 -3.48 -1.44 8.98
C VAL A 246 -4.72 -1.02 9.77
N ASP A 247 -5.84 -1.69 9.51
CA ASP A 247 -7.07 -1.49 10.27
C ASP A 247 -7.12 -2.34 11.55
N GLU A 248 -8.22 -2.25 12.29
CA GLU A 248 -8.43 -3.00 13.54
C GLU A 248 -8.48 -4.53 13.37
N THR A 249 -8.60 -5.04 12.14
CA THR A 249 -8.54 -6.47 11.82
C THR A 249 -7.11 -6.93 11.48
N GLY A 250 -6.16 -6.01 11.44
CA GLY A 250 -4.78 -6.26 11.01
C GLY A 250 -4.63 -6.33 9.48
N ALA A 251 -5.64 -5.93 8.71
CA ALA A 251 -5.56 -5.89 7.25
C ALA A 251 -4.91 -4.59 6.79
N LEU A 252 -3.99 -4.70 5.82
CA LEU A 252 -3.37 -3.55 5.16
C LEU A 252 -4.44 -2.78 4.37
N CYS A 253 -4.70 -1.54 4.77
CA CYS A 253 -5.79 -0.72 4.24
C CYS A 253 -5.33 0.56 3.53
N GLY A 254 -4.02 0.83 3.52
CA GLY A 254 -3.45 1.96 2.80
C GLY A 254 -1.95 2.12 3.01
N LEU A 255 -1.37 3.11 2.33
CA LEU A 255 0.02 3.53 2.51
C LEU A 255 0.11 4.98 2.97
N ILE A 256 1.03 5.26 3.89
CA ILE A 256 1.38 6.61 4.34
C ILE A 256 1.82 7.43 3.11
N CYS A 257 1.08 8.49 2.78
CA CYS A 257 1.38 9.31 1.59
C CYS A 257 1.70 10.77 1.90
N ALA A 258 1.01 11.39 2.87
CA ALA A 258 1.24 12.79 3.20
C ALA A 258 0.90 13.10 4.66
N SER A 259 1.46 14.19 5.16
CA SER A 259 1.21 14.75 6.49
C SER A 259 1.11 16.27 6.36
N LEU A 260 0.18 16.88 7.06
CA LEU A 260 0.11 18.33 7.18
C LEU A 260 0.76 18.74 8.49
N GLN A 261 1.84 19.51 8.39
CA GLN A 261 2.40 20.18 9.55
C GLN A 261 1.50 21.35 9.91
N ASN A 262 0.81 21.24 11.05
CA ASN A 262 0.10 22.36 11.64
C ASN A 262 1.11 23.30 12.30
N SER A 263 0.98 24.60 12.05
CA SER A 263 1.78 25.63 12.73
C SER A 263 1.43 25.74 14.22
N ASP A 264 0.22 25.32 14.60
CA ASP A 264 -0.23 25.24 15.98
C ASP A 264 0.18 23.90 16.61
N PRO A 265 1.08 23.89 17.62
CA PRO A 265 1.49 22.67 18.30
C PRO A 265 0.36 21.95 19.06
N SER A 266 -0.76 22.65 19.33
CA SER A 266 -1.93 22.10 20.00
C SER A 266 -2.94 21.44 19.06
N ALA A 267 -2.81 21.68 17.75
CA ALA A 267 -3.68 21.08 16.77
C ALA A 267 -3.43 19.57 16.67
N LEU A 268 -4.51 18.79 16.55
CA LEU A 268 -4.42 17.36 16.34
C LEU A 268 -3.68 17.06 15.02
N PRO A 269 -2.83 16.02 14.99
CA PRO A 269 -2.08 15.70 13.79
C PRO A 269 -3.03 15.23 12.69
N MET A 270 -2.82 15.72 11.47
CA MET A 270 -3.64 15.38 10.32
C MET A 270 -2.75 14.83 9.21
N SER A 271 -3.04 13.60 8.80
CA SER A 271 -2.28 12.92 7.77
C SER A 271 -3.19 12.20 6.77
N TYR A 272 -2.62 11.81 5.63
CA TYR A 272 -3.34 11.18 4.54
C TYR A 272 -2.73 9.83 4.19
N VAL A 273 -3.62 8.94 3.76
CA VAL A 273 -3.32 7.57 3.39
C VAL A 273 -3.83 7.31 1.98
N ALA A 274 -2.96 6.81 1.10
CA ALA A 274 -3.35 6.43 -0.25
C ALA A 274 -4.27 5.20 -0.21
N SER A 275 -5.40 5.27 -0.93
CA SER A 275 -6.31 4.13 -1.06
C SER A 275 -5.71 3.06 -1.97
N LEU A 276 -5.96 1.79 -1.64
CA LEU A 276 -5.34 0.65 -2.31
C LEU A 276 -6.08 0.19 -3.58
N TRP A 277 -7.41 0.35 -3.63
CA TRP A 277 -8.22 -0.15 -4.76
C TRP A 277 -7.74 0.26 -6.15
N PRO A 278 -7.24 1.48 -6.42
CA PRO A 278 -6.81 1.84 -7.76
C PRO A 278 -5.57 1.07 -8.21
N MET A 279 -4.75 0.59 -7.27
CA MET A 279 -3.58 -0.24 -7.60
C MET A 279 -4.00 -1.53 -8.31
N LEU A 280 -5.20 -2.05 -8.03
CA LEU A 280 -5.71 -3.26 -8.68
C LEU A 280 -5.89 -3.10 -10.19
N LYS A 281 -5.97 -1.86 -10.69
CA LYS A 281 -6.05 -1.54 -12.12
C LYS A 281 -4.68 -1.44 -12.79
N THR A 282 -3.60 -1.39 -12.02
CA THR A 282 -2.25 -1.25 -12.55
C THR A 282 -1.85 -2.50 -13.32
N VAL A 283 -1.39 -2.32 -14.56
CA VAL A 283 -0.91 -3.41 -15.42
C VAL A 283 0.55 -3.71 -15.04
N ILE A 284 0.80 -4.95 -14.64
CA ILE A 284 2.10 -5.44 -14.18
C ILE A 284 2.51 -6.68 -14.98
N SER A 285 3.75 -7.15 -14.81
CA SER A 285 4.28 -8.36 -15.46
C SER A 285 5.15 -9.19 -14.50
N VAL A 286 4.58 -9.52 -13.32
CA VAL A 286 5.24 -10.37 -12.33
C VAL A 286 5.03 -11.85 -12.69
N ASP A 287 5.97 -12.73 -12.32
CA ASP A 287 5.74 -14.18 -12.44
C ASP A 287 4.68 -14.64 -11.43
N ARG A 288 3.65 -15.33 -11.92
CA ARG A 288 2.53 -15.84 -11.13
C ARG A 288 2.70 -17.31 -10.71
N GLY A 289 3.87 -17.87 -11.01
CA GLY A 289 4.20 -19.27 -10.81
C GLY A 289 3.94 -20.12 -12.06
N ASP A 290 4.41 -21.37 -12.03
CA ASP A 290 4.52 -22.25 -13.20
C ASP A 290 3.20 -22.58 -13.92
N ARG A 291 2.04 -22.27 -13.31
CA ARG A 291 0.72 -22.46 -13.91
C ARG A 291 0.32 -21.36 -14.89
N TYR A 292 1.10 -20.29 -14.99
CA TYR A 292 0.79 -19.13 -15.81
C TYR A 292 1.91 -18.85 -16.82
N PRO A 293 1.58 -18.29 -18.00
CA PRO A 293 2.59 -17.84 -18.94
C PRO A 293 3.54 -16.81 -18.30
N ARG A 294 4.83 -16.92 -18.60
CA ARG A 294 5.84 -15.92 -18.19
C ARG A 294 5.86 -14.75 -19.17
N GLY A 295 6.29 -13.58 -18.68
CA GLY A 295 6.48 -12.38 -19.52
C GLY A 295 5.18 -11.75 -20.05
N VAL A 296 4.02 -12.10 -19.49
CA VAL A 296 2.74 -11.52 -19.86
C VAL A 296 2.37 -10.36 -18.94
N SER A 297 1.73 -9.34 -19.51
CA SER A 297 1.18 -8.21 -18.76
C SER A 297 -0.29 -8.43 -18.42
N TYR A 298 -0.69 -8.08 -17.20
CA TYR A 298 -2.05 -8.24 -16.70
C TYR A 298 -2.35 -7.22 -15.59
N PRO A 299 -3.62 -6.86 -15.36
CA PRO A 299 -3.98 -5.97 -14.24
C PRO A 299 -3.78 -6.69 -12.90
N MET A 300 -3.31 -5.96 -11.89
CA MET A 300 -2.99 -6.52 -10.57
C MET A 300 -4.17 -7.21 -9.88
N ILE A 301 -5.42 -6.86 -10.22
CA ILE A 301 -6.62 -7.57 -9.79
C ILE A 301 -6.57 -9.08 -10.11
N ASP A 302 -5.87 -9.50 -11.15
CA ASP A 302 -5.77 -10.92 -11.49
C ASP A 302 -5.00 -11.68 -10.39
N LEU A 303 -4.02 -11.05 -9.72
CA LEU A 303 -3.38 -11.69 -8.56
C LEU A 303 -4.37 -11.99 -7.43
N VAL A 304 -5.44 -11.20 -7.30
CA VAL A 304 -6.50 -11.41 -6.32
C VAL A 304 -7.41 -12.57 -6.76
N ILE A 305 -7.85 -12.55 -8.02
CA ILE A 305 -8.70 -13.59 -8.62
C ILE A 305 -8.03 -14.97 -8.52
N ASP A 306 -6.72 -15.01 -8.67
CA ASP A 306 -5.92 -16.24 -8.67
C ASP A 306 -5.42 -16.66 -7.28
N GLY A 307 -5.82 -15.94 -6.23
CA GLY A 307 -5.49 -16.23 -4.84
C GLY A 307 -4.05 -15.95 -4.43
N LEU A 308 -3.30 -15.21 -5.27
CA LEU A 308 -1.92 -14.80 -5.01
C LEU A 308 -1.84 -13.56 -4.11
N LEU A 309 -2.90 -12.74 -4.08
CA LEU A 309 -3.12 -11.67 -3.10
C LEU A 309 -4.41 -11.93 -2.33
N ARG A 310 -4.35 -11.80 -0.99
CA ARG A 310 -5.51 -11.95 -0.12
C ARG A 310 -6.20 -10.60 0.05
N VAL A 311 -7.42 -10.44 -0.46
CA VAL A 311 -8.22 -9.22 -0.33
C VAL A 311 -9.55 -9.53 0.35
N ASN A 312 -9.82 -8.88 1.48
CA ASN A 312 -10.97 -9.18 2.35
C ASN A 312 -12.30 -8.64 1.79
N ASP A 313 -12.26 -7.48 1.18
CA ASP A 313 -13.38 -6.68 0.68
C ASP A 313 -13.51 -6.73 -0.85
N PHE A 314 -12.95 -7.78 -1.48
CA PHE A 314 -12.94 -7.93 -2.94
C PHE A 314 -14.34 -7.87 -3.57
N HIS A 315 -15.33 -8.41 -2.86
CA HIS A 315 -16.73 -8.46 -3.28
C HIS A 315 -17.47 -7.12 -3.16
N GLU A 316 -16.87 -6.13 -2.49
CA GLU A 316 -17.42 -4.78 -2.31
C GLU A 316 -16.91 -3.78 -3.37
N LEU A 317 -15.94 -4.19 -4.20
CA LEU A 317 -15.44 -3.38 -5.31
C LEU A 317 -16.54 -3.10 -6.33
N ASP A 318 -16.56 -1.89 -6.87
CA ASP A 318 -17.50 -1.49 -7.91
C ASP A 318 -17.20 -2.23 -9.23
N PRO A 319 -18.11 -3.09 -9.74
CA PRO A 319 -17.92 -3.80 -11.00
C PRO A 319 -17.68 -2.87 -12.19
N ALA A 320 -18.20 -1.62 -12.15
CA ALA A 320 -17.98 -0.66 -13.22
C ALA A 320 -16.51 -0.23 -13.34
N GLN A 321 -15.72 -0.38 -12.27
CA GLN A 321 -14.29 -0.11 -12.29
C GLN A 321 -13.46 -1.26 -12.89
N PHE A 322 -14.07 -2.45 -13.02
CA PHE A 322 -13.44 -3.69 -13.49
C PHE A 322 -14.39 -4.46 -14.45
N PRO A 323 -14.81 -3.85 -15.58
CA PRO A 323 -15.89 -4.37 -16.42
C PRO A 323 -15.65 -5.79 -16.97
N ASP A 324 -14.39 -6.19 -17.12
CA ASP A 324 -14.00 -7.49 -17.67
C ASP A 324 -13.72 -8.55 -16.61
N LYS A 325 -14.00 -8.26 -15.32
CA LYS A 325 -13.66 -9.15 -14.19
C LYS A 325 -14.90 -9.58 -13.43
N GLN A 326 -14.95 -10.86 -13.08
CA GLN A 326 -15.98 -11.39 -12.18
C GLN A 326 -15.53 -11.19 -10.73
N LEU A 327 -16.17 -10.27 -10.03
CA LEU A 327 -15.83 -9.90 -8.63
C LEU A 327 -16.45 -10.85 -7.60
N THR A 328 -16.53 -12.14 -7.91
CA THR A 328 -17.02 -13.18 -7.00
C THR A 328 -15.85 -14.05 -6.57
N LEU A 329 -15.65 -14.22 -5.27
CA LEU A 329 -14.63 -15.15 -4.75
C LEU A 329 -14.97 -16.57 -5.22
N ARG A 330 -14.02 -17.23 -5.89
CA ARG A 330 -14.07 -18.69 -6.06
C ARG A 330 -13.88 -19.29 -4.67
N ARG A 331 -14.94 -19.92 -4.16
CA ARG A 331 -14.89 -20.65 -2.88
C ARG A 331 -13.97 -21.85 -2.95
#